data_AF-A0A1I2I4N0-F1
#
_entry.id   AF-A0A1I2I4N0-F1
#
_cell.length_a   1.000
_cell.length_b   1.000
_cell.length_c   1.000
_cell.angle_alpha   90.00
_cell.angle_beta   90.00
_cell.angle_gamma   90.00
#
_symmetry.space_group_name_H-M   'P 1'
#
loop_
_entity.id
_entity.type
_entity.pdbx_description
1 polymer ?
#
loop_
_entity_poly.entity_id
_entity_poly.type
_entity_poly.pdbx_seq_one_letter_code
_entity_poly.pdbx_strand_id
1 'polypeptide(L)' 'KTRVSQHARLRLKSLFHLGAMSAIRMKGELQVYYQRKVTEGKNKMLVLNAVRNKLIHRVCSVVHRGQTYDKNYTPALA' A
#
# COMPACT_ATOMS: atom_id res chain seq x y z
N LYS A 1 -20.99 18.16 -10.48
CA LYS A 1 -19.55 17.80 -10.56
C LYS A 1 -18.96 17.91 -9.15
N THR A 2 -18.53 16.81 -8.55
CA THR A 2 -17.82 16.83 -7.26
C THR A 2 -16.39 17.32 -7.49
N ARG A 3 -16.02 18.46 -6.87
CA ARG A 3 -14.67 19.02 -6.96
C ARG A 3 -13.81 18.41 -5.86
N VAL A 4 -12.72 17.76 -6.24
CA VAL A 4 -11.75 17.22 -5.27
C VAL A 4 -11.00 18.40 -4.64
N SER A 5 -10.97 18.49 -3.31
CA SER A 5 -10.22 19.51 -2.60
C SER A 5 -8.71 19.23 -2.71
N GLN A 6 -7.90 20.29 -2.78
CA GLN A 6 -6.43 20.19 -2.74
C GLN A 6 -5.89 20.08 -1.31
N HIS A 7 -6.75 19.72 -0.34
CA HIS A 7 -6.40 19.57 1.07
C HIS A 7 -5.68 18.24 1.33
N ALA A 8 -4.58 18.00 0.62
CA ALA A 8 -3.76 16.81 0.75
C ALA A 8 -2.28 17.18 0.78
N ARG A 9 -1.48 16.45 1.58
CA ARG A 9 -0.01 16.50 1.47
C ARG A 9 0.42 15.86 0.16
N LEU A 10 0.41 16.64 -0.92
CA LEU A 10 0.66 16.19 -2.29
C LEU A 10 2.00 15.46 -2.43
N ARG A 11 3.07 15.98 -1.82
CA ARG A 11 4.40 15.35 -1.84
C ARG A 11 4.35 13.91 -1.30
N LEU A 12 3.75 13.73 -0.13
CA LEU A 12 3.64 12.42 0.50
C LEU A 12 2.78 11.46 -0.33
N LYS A 13 1.66 11.96 -0.86
CA LYS A 13 0.77 11.20 -1.75
C LYS A 13 1.52 10.70 -3.00
N SER A 14 2.34 11.55 -3.62
CA SER A 14 3.14 11.20 -4.79
C SER A 14 4.18 10.14 -4.50
N LEU A 15 4.89 10.24 -3.36
CA LEU A 15 5.88 9.25 -2.95
C LEU A 15 5.25 7.87 -2.73
N PHE A 16 4.12 7.79 -2.02
CA PHE A 16 3.41 6.53 -1.84
C PHE A 16 2.85 5.98 -3.15
N HIS A 17 2.39 6.85 -4.04
CA HIS A 17 1.92 6.42 -5.36
C HIS A 17 3.07 5.79 -6.16
N LEU A 18 4.23 6.44 -6.22
CA LEU A 18 5.41 5.91 -6.92
C LEU A 18 5.91 4.61 -6.29
N GLY A 19 5.96 4.54 -4.95
CA GLY A 19 6.31 3.33 -4.21
C GLY A 19 5.34 2.17 -4.49
N ALA A 20 4.04 2.43 -4.53
CA ALA A 20 3.03 1.43 -4.89
C ALA A 20 3.18 0.95 -6.33
N MET A 21 3.47 1.85 -7.28
CA MET A 21 3.72 1.52 -8.68
C MET A 21 4.97 0.64 -8.86
N SER A 22 6.01 0.88 -8.06
CA SER A 22 7.20 0.02 -8.02
C SER A 22 6.87 -1.35 -7.42
N ALA A 23 6.18 -1.37 -6.28
CA ALA A 23 5.86 -2.58 -5.52
C ALA A 23 5.01 -3.60 -6.30
N ILE A 24 4.11 -3.15 -7.20
CA ILE A 24 3.30 -4.06 -8.03
C ILE A 24 4.09 -4.67 -9.20
N ARG A 25 5.23 -4.07 -9.58
CA ARG A 25 6.09 -4.58 -10.67
C ARG A 25 7.08 -5.63 -10.17
N MET A 26 7.47 -5.56 -8.91
CA MET A 26 8.36 -6.53 -8.28
C MET A 26 7.62 -7.83 -7.92
N LYS A 27 8.32 -8.97 -8.03
CA LYS A 27 7.80 -10.27 -7.56
C LYS A 27 7.61 -10.22 -6.04
N GLY A 28 6.38 -10.41 -5.57
CA GLY A 28 6.06 -10.40 -4.14
C GLY A 28 4.57 -10.37 -3.83
N GLU A 29 4.22 -10.30 -2.55
CA GLU A 29 2.82 -10.39 -2.10
C GLU A 29 1.93 -9.25 -2.67
N LEU A 30 2.52 -8.06 -2.87
CA LEU A 30 1.79 -6.89 -3.33
C LEU A 30 1.41 -7.01 -4.81
N GLN A 31 2.29 -7.60 -5.63
CA GLN A 31 1.98 -7.93 -7.02
C GLN A 31 0.88 -8.98 -7.10
N VAL A 32 0.99 -10.06 -6.33
CA VAL A 32 -0.04 -11.12 -6.28
C VAL A 32 -1.38 -10.53 -5.84
N TYR A 33 -1.38 -9.69 -4.80
CA TYR A 33 -2.58 -8.98 -4.36
C TYR A 33 -3.18 -8.10 -5.46
N TYR A 34 -2.35 -7.33 -6.17
CA TYR A 34 -2.80 -6.46 -7.25
C TYR A 34 -3.43 -7.26 -8.38
N GLN A 35 -2.75 -8.30 -8.88
CA GLN A 35 -3.24 -9.16 -9.96
C GLN A 35 -4.54 -9.86 -9.58
N ARG A 36 -4.63 -10.41 -8.36
CA ARG A 36 -5.86 -11.04 -7.85
C ARG A 36 -7.03 -10.06 -7.83
N LYS A 37 -6.82 -8.83 -7.35
CA LYS A 37 -7.91 -7.84 -7.29
C LYS A 37 -8.30 -7.28 -8.65
N VAL A 38 -7.37 -7.20 -9.59
CA VAL A 38 -7.67 -6.80 -10.98
C VAL A 38 -8.43 -7.92 -11.72
N THR A 39 -8.08 -9.18 -11.50
CA THR A 39 -8.79 -10.35 -12.08
C THR A 39 -10.20 -10.51 -11.52
N GLU A 40 -10.44 -10.11 -10.26
CA GLU A 40 -11.79 -9.97 -9.69
C GLU A 40 -12.64 -8.84 -10.35
N GLY A 41 -12.11 -8.12 -11.35
CA GLY A 41 -12.82 -7.05 -12.07
C GLY A 41 -12.77 -5.68 -11.40
N LYS A 42 -11.95 -5.50 -10.34
CA LYS A 42 -11.86 -4.20 -9.66
C LYS A 42 -11.07 -3.20 -10.48
N ASN A 43 -11.48 -1.92 -10.39
CA ASN A 43 -10.78 -0.83 -11.06
C ASN A 43 -9.31 -0.74 -10.61
N LYS A 44 -8.39 -0.70 -11.58
CA LYS A 44 -6.94 -0.65 -11.35
C LYS A 44 -6.51 0.47 -10.39
N MET A 45 -7.13 1.64 -10.46
CA MET A 45 -6.82 2.77 -9.59
C MET A 45 -7.29 2.55 -8.14
N LEU A 46 -8.41 1.85 -7.96
CA LEU A 46 -8.90 1.46 -6.64
C LEU A 46 -7.97 0.42 -6.02
N VAL A 47 -7.54 -0.58 -6.80
CA VAL A 47 -6.59 -1.60 -6.33
C VAL A 47 -5.25 -0.96 -5.96
N LEU A 48 -4.75 -0.01 -6.78
CA LEU A 48 -3.52 0.72 -6.47
C LEU A 48 -3.64 1.56 -5.19
N ASN A 49 -4.83 2.10 -4.90
CA ASN A 49 -5.10 2.78 -3.64
C ASN A 49 -5.03 1.82 -2.44
N ALA A 50 -5.55 0.60 -2.60
CA ALA A 50 -5.44 -0.43 -1.57
C ALA A 50 -3.97 -0.85 -1.33
N VAL A 51 -3.15 -0.95 -2.38
CA VAL A 51 -1.70 -1.20 -2.27
C VAL A 51 -1.00 -0.07 -1.49
N ARG A 52 -1.34 1.20 -1.76
CA ARG A 52 -0.81 2.34 -0.99
C ARG A 52 -1.13 2.22 0.50
N ASN A 53 -2.38 1.91 0.85
CA ASN A 53 -2.76 1.72 2.25
C ASN A 53 -2.00 0.58 2.90
N LYS A 54 -1.81 -0.56 2.20
CA LYS A 54 -0.99 -1.67 2.72
C LYS A 54 0.44 -1.24 3.05
N LEU A 55 1.07 -0.45 2.18
CA LEU A 55 2.41 0.08 2.44
C LEU A 55 2.44 1.00 3.66
N ILE A 56 1.47 1.92 3.78
CA ILE A 56 1.35 2.83 4.92
C ILE A 56 1.22 2.04 6.22
N HIS A 57 0.32 1.05 6.27
CA HIS A 57 0.16 0.23 7.47
C HIS A 57 1.44 -0.50 7.86
N ARG A 58 2.17 -1.08 6.90
CA ARG A 58 3.45 -1.75 7.19
C ARG A 58 4.48 -0.78 7.78
N VAL A 59 4.65 0.38 7.15
CA VAL A 59 5.61 1.40 7.64
C VAL A 59 5.21 1.86 9.04
N CYS A 60 3.93 2.17 9.26
CA CYS A 60 3.45 2.58 10.59
C CYS A 60 3.66 1.49 11.65
N SER A 61 3.41 0.21 11.33
CA SER A 61 3.63 -0.89 12.28
C SER A 61 5.10 -1.08 12.64
N VAL A 62 6.00 -0.99 11.65
CA VAL A 62 7.46 -1.11 11.85
C VAL A 62 7.98 0.06 12.69
N VAL A 63 7.60 1.28 12.33
CA VAL A 63 8.00 2.50 13.07
C VAL A 63 7.47 2.47 14.50
N HIS A 64 6.22 2.05 14.71
CA HIS A 64 5.62 1.98 16.03
C HIS A 64 6.31 0.96 16.94
N ARG A 65 6.74 -0.18 16.39
CA ARG A 65 7.44 -1.24 17.14
C ARG A 65 8.93 -0.97 17.35
N GLY A 66 9.53 -0.07 16.55
CA GLY A 66 10.98 0.18 16.57
C GLY A 66 11.82 -1.02 16.11
N GLN A 67 11.21 -1.98 15.42
CA GLN A 67 11.84 -3.21 14.93
C GLN A 67 11.95 -3.18 13.41
N THR A 68 12.90 -3.92 12.85
CA THR A 68 13.01 -4.08 11.40
C THR A 68 11.82 -4.86 10.82
N TYR A 69 11.54 -4.65 9.53
CA TYR A 69 10.46 -5.38 8.86
C TYR A 69 10.79 -6.86 8.77
N ASP A 70 9.94 -7.70 9.36
CA ASP A 70 9.98 -9.15 9.23
C ASP A 70 8.80 -9.64 8.38
N LYS A 71 9.11 -10.39 7.32
CA LYS A 71 8.12 -11.00 6.42
C LYS A 71 7.33 -12.11 7.12
N ASN A 72 7.94 -12.82 8.06
CA ASN A 72 7.35 -13.93 8.79
C ASN A 72 6.92 -13.52 10.20
N TYR A 73 6.68 -12.21 10.41
CA TYR A 73 6.31 -11.67 11.71
C TYR A 73 5.10 -12.41 12.29
N THR A 74 5.31 -13.07 13.42
CA THR A 74 4.24 -13.68 14.20
C THR A 74 3.86 -12.72 15.32
N PRO A 75 2.61 -12.22 15.37
CA PRO A 75 2.18 -11.42 16.50
C PRO A 75 2.27 -12.25 17.78
N ALA A 76 2.89 -11.70 18.82
CA ALA A 76 2.70 -12.23 20.16
C ALA A 76 1.19 -12.17 20.46
N LEU A 77 0.58 -13.31 20.74
CA LEU A 77 -0.80 -13.39 21.21
C LEU A 77 -0.90 -12.51 22.47
N ALA A 78 -1.83 -11.55 22.44
CA ALA A 78 -2.16 -10.71 23.58
C ALA A 78 -3.00 -11.51 24.59
#